data_AF-A0A356THZ2-F1
#
_entry.id   AF-A0A356THZ2-F1
#
_cell.length_a   1.000
_cell.length_b   1.000
_cell.length_c   1.000
_cell.angle_alpha   90.00
_cell.angle_beta   90.00
_cell.angle_gamma   90.00
#
_symmetry.space_group_name_H-M   'P 1'
#
loop_
_entity.id
_entity.type
_entity.pdbx_description
1 polymer ?
#
loop_
_entity_poly.entity_id
_entity_poly.type
_entity_poly.pdbx_seq_one_letter_code
_entity_poly.pdbx_strand_id
1 'polypeptide(L)'
;PDLRWHTPKDDYQRWRLEGERVFISLNPIGAVLEALYGKALADWAAHLALLPGDRDAVTRSLEATGPVREEDFHRLAIRHEVTEQALDVLAGLRAGSEGPLDLSPEVYASLLDDKRPSVDA
;
A
#
# COMPACT_ATOMS: atom_id res chain seq x y z
N PRO A 1 -4.69 -8.79 -9.43
CA PRO A 1 -3.31 -8.89 -8.92
C PRO A 1 -3.32 -9.68 -7.60
N ASP A 2 -2.33 -10.55 -7.38
CA ASP A 2 -2.29 -11.41 -6.19
C ASP A 2 -1.80 -10.58 -4.98
N LEU A 3 -2.67 -10.43 -3.97
CA LEU A 3 -2.40 -9.75 -2.69
C LEU A 3 -2.48 -10.77 -1.56
N ARG A 4 -1.64 -10.61 -0.54
CA ARG A 4 -1.68 -11.39 0.69
C ARG A 4 -1.95 -10.54 1.91
N TRP A 5 -2.47 -11.18 2.95
CA TRP A 5 -2.67 -10.59 4.27
C TRP A 5 -1.44 -10.79 5.16
N HIS A 6 -0.90 -9.72 5.71
CA HIS A 6 0.01 -9.75 6.87
C HIS A 6 -0.79 -9.37 8.13
N THR A 7 -0.95 -10.32 9.05
CA THR A 7 -1.85 -10.21 10.21
C THR A 7 -1.13 -10.58 11.51
N PRO A 8 -0.27 -9.70 12.03
CA PRO A 8 0.25 -9.88 13.38
C PRO A 8 -0.93 -9.90 14.36
N LYS A 9 -0.93 -10.88 15.27
CA LYS A 9 -2.06 -11.14 16.17
C LYS A 9 -2.39 -9.89 16.99
N ASP A 10 -3.69 -9.58 17.06
CA ASP A 10 -4.32 -8.56 17.91
C ASP A 10 -3.82 -7.10 17.77
N ASP A 11 -2.91 -6.81 16.84
CA ASP A 11 -2.47 -5.44 16.49
C ASP A 11 -2.99 -5.04 15.10
N TYR A 12 -4.25 -4.60 15.05
CA TYR A 12 -4.92 -4.19 13.81
C TYR A 12 -4.24 -3.01 13.10
N GLN A 13 -3.49 -2.16 13.83
CA GLN A 13 -2.75 -1.05 13.22
C GLN A 13 -1.56 -1.54 12.41
N ARG A 14 -1.07 -2.77 12.67
CA ARG A 14 0.00 -3.43 11.92
C ARG A 14 -0.47 -4.36 10.82
N TRP A 15 -1.77 -4.57 10.66
CA TRP A 15 -2.28 -5.37 9.55
C TRP A 15 -1.93 -4.72 8.20
N ARG A 16 -1.49 -5.51 7.23
CA ARG A 16 -1.20 -5.03 5.87
C ARG A 16 -1.82 -5.94 4.82
N LEU A 17 -2.24 -5.32 3.72
CA LEU A 17 -2.31 -5.99 2.42
C LEU A 17 -0.99 -5.76 1.71
N GLU A 18 -0.38 -6.83 1.23
CA GLU A 18 0.93 -6.81 0.56
C GLU A 18 0.82 -7.43 -0.83
N GLY A 19 1.50 -6.86 -1.81
CA GLY A 19 1.56 -7.44 -3.16
C GLY A 19 2.54 -8.61 -3.27
N GLU A 20 2.13 -9.66 -3.98
CA GLU A 20 2.96 -10.86 -4.19
C GLU A 20 3.86 -10.76 -5.42
N ARG A 21 3.48 -9.93 -6.41
CA ARG A 21 4.21 -9.75 -7.68
C ARG A 21 4.77 -8.35 -7.88
N VAL A 22 4.26 -7.41 -7.10
CA VAL A 22 4.64 -6.00 -7.09
C VAL A 22 4.77 -5.57 -5.63
N PHE A 23 5.68 -4.64 -5.33
CA PHE A 23 5.75 -4.08 -3.98
C PHE A 23 4.67 -3.02 -3.81
N ILE A 24 3.70 -3.32 -2.96
CA ILE A 24 2.67 -2.39 -2.51
C ILE A 24 2.25 -2.83 -1.11
N SER A 25 2.09 -1.88 -0.19
CA SER A 25 1.58 -2.18 1.15
C SER A 25 0.63 -1.09 1.61
N LEU A 26 -0.45 -1.47 2.28
CA LEU A 26 -1.34 -0.55 2.99
C LEU A 26 -2.06 -1.27 4.13
N ASN A 27 -2.56 -0.53 5.10
CA ASN A 27 -3.52 -1.04 6.07
C ASN A 27 -4.96 -0.82 5.58
N PRO A 28 -5.71 -1.88 5.24
CA PRO A 28 -7.09 -1.75 4.76
C PRO A 28 -8.06 -1.27 5.86
N ILE A 29 -7.83 -1.61 7.12
CA ILE A 29 -8.65 -1.14 8.24
C ILE A 29 -8.44 0.37 8.41
N GLY A 30 -7.18 0.83 8.37
CA GLY A 30 -6.83 2.23 8.36
C GLY A 30 -7.54 3.01 7.24
N ALA A 31 -7.54 2.46 6.02
CA ALA A 31 -8.21 3.10 4.87
C ALA A 31 -9.72 3.26 5.09
N VAL A 32 -10.39 2.24 5.64
CA VAL A 32 -11.82 2.31 5.99
C VAL A 32 -12.08 3.31 7.11
N LEU A 33 -11.25 3.33 8.16
CA LEU A 33 -11.39 4.30 9.24
C LEU A 33 -11.24 5.74 8.74
N GLU A 34 -10.22 6.03 7.94
CA GLU A 34 -10.04 7.35 7.34
C GLU A 34 -11.22 7.75 6.45
N ALA A 35 -11.85 6.79 5.75
CA ALA A 35 -13.08 7.04 4.98
C ALA A 35 -14.29 7.37 5.88
N LEU A 36 -14.45 6.65 6.99
CA LEU A 36 -15.53 6.89 7.95
C LEU A 36 -15.40 8.24 8.66
N TYR A 37 -14.18 8.64 9.01
CA TYR A 37 -13.92 9.91 9.68
C TYR A 37 -13.67 11.09 8.73
N GLY A 38 -13.53 10.83 7.43
CA GLY A 38 -13.25 11.85 6.42
C GLY A 38 -11.92 12.57 6.65
N LYS A 39 -10.93 11.92 7.25
CA LYS A 39 -9.61 12.52 7.56
C LYS A 39 -8.53 11.46 7.68
N ALA A 40 -7.27 11.88 7.54
CA ALA A 40 -6.13 11.03 7.85
C ALA A 40 -6.05 10.67 9.34
N LEU A 41 -5.62 9.45 9.64
CA LEU A 41 -5.42 8.95 11.00
C LEU A 41 -3.96 8.52 11.19
N ALA A 42 -3.33 9.01 12.24
CA ALA A 42 -1.95 8.66 12.58
C ALA A 42 -1.81 7.16 12.85
N ASP A 43 -0.63 6.62 12.57
CA ASP A 43 -0.18 5.27 12.94
C ASP A 43 -0.94 4.10 12.30
N TRP A 44 -1.89 4.37 11.40
CA TRP A 44 -2.62 3.32 10.70
C TRP A 44 -1.93 2.82 9.43
N ALA A 45 -0.99 3.56 8.85
CA ALA A 45 -0.39 3.23 7.54
C ALA A 45 -1.45 2.95 6.44
N ALA A 46 -2.50 3.78 6.42
CA ALA A 46 -3.67 3.61 5.55
C ALA A 46 -3.43 3.91 4.06
N HIS A 47 -2.27 4.49 3.72
CA HIS A 47 -1.94 4.98 2.38
C HIS A 47 -0.98 4.00 1.71
N LEU A 48 -0.89 4.07 0.37
CA LEU A 48 -0.03 3.18 -0.40
C LEU A 48 1.45 3.42 -0.09
N ALA A 49 2.11 2.42 0.48
CA ALA A 49 3.55 2.33 0.53
C ALA A 49 4.06 1.65 -0.75
N LEU A 50 4.92 2.36 -1.47
CA LEU A 50 5.53 1.92 -2.72
C LEU A 50 7.06 2.00 -2.62
N LEU A 51 7.75 1.18 -3.43
CA LEU A 51 9.20 1.32 -3.61
C LEU A 51 9.53 2.72 -4.15
N PRO A 52 10.62 3.36 -3.69
CA PRO A 52 11.00 4.69 -4.16
C PRO A 52 11.09 4.81 -5.68
N GLY A 53 11.61 3.79 -6.38
CA GLY A 53 11.76 3.77 -7.84
C GLY A 53 10.43 3.68 -8.61
N ASP A 54 9.35 3.26 -7.97
CA ASP A 54 8.05 3.07 -8.64
C ASP A 54 7.12 4.28 -8.46
N ARG A 55 7.39 5.14 -7.45
CA ARG A 55 6.51 6.25 -7.05
C ARG A 55 6.21 7.19 -8.20
N ASP A 56 7.22 7.61 -8.94
CA ASP A 56 7.06 8.58 -10.02
C ASP A 56 6.13 8.08 -11.13
N ALA A 57 6.19 6.78 -11.45
CA ALA A 57 5.33 6.20 -12.47
C ALA A 57 3.86 6.15 -12.01
N VAL A 58 3.63 5.75 -10.76
CA VAL A 58 2.28 5.73 -10.17
C VAL A 58 1.72 7.15 -10.05
N THR A 59 2.48 8.10 -9.52
CA THR A 59 2.07 9.50 -9.39
C THR A 59 1.68 10.09 -10.74
N ARG A 60 2.51 9.93 -11.79
CA ARG A 60 2.17 10.41 -13.14
C ARG A 60 0.89 9.80 -13.69
N SER A 61 0.64 8.52 -13.42
CA SER A 61 -0.60 7.86 -13.84
C SER A 61 -1.81 8.47 -13.14
N LEU A 62 -1.73 8.66 -11.81
CA LEU A 62 -2.81 9.26 -11.02
C LEU A 62 -3.06 10.73 -11.39
N GLU A 63 -2.02 11.49 -11.73
CA GLU A 63 -2.18 12.88 -12.19
C GLU A 63 -2.92 12.96 -13.54
N ALA A 64 -2.76 11.94 -14.40
CA ALA A 64 -3.43 11.89 -15.71
C ALA A 64 -4.96 11.74 -15.60
N THR A 65 -5.48 11.23 -14.48
CA THR A 65 -6.94 11.12 -14.25
C THR A 65 -7.56 12.43 -13.77
N GLY A 66 -6.74 13.44 -13.44
CA GLY A 66 -7.18 14.73 -12.93
C GLY A 66 -7.34 14.76 -11.41
N PRO A 67 -7.61 15.95 -10.84
CA PRO A 67 -7.70 16.13 -9.39
C PRO A 67 -8.97 15.52 -8.82
N VAL A 68 -8.86 14.96 -7.62
CA VAL A 68 -10.00 14.56 -6.80
C VAL A 68 -10.53 15.77 -6.01
N ARG A 69 -11.83 15.82 -5.78
CA ARG A 69 -12.43 16.82 -4.88
C ARG A 69 -12.01 16.51 -3.44
N GLU A 70 -11.86 17.56 -2.64
CA GLU A 70 -11.41 17.41 -1.24
C GLU A 70 -12.36 16.51 -0.44
N GLU A 71 -13.67 16.66 -0.62
CA GLU A 71 -14.69 15.84 0.04
C GLU A 71 -14.71 14.37 -0.39
N ASP A 72 -14.07 14.07 -1.53
CA ASP A 72 -14.02 12.73 -2.10
C ASP A 72 -12.71 12.01 -1.78
N PHE A 73 -11.66 12.74 -1.36
CA PHE A 73 -10.30 12.22 -1.17
C PHE A 73 -10.23 10.97 -0.29
N HIS A 74 -11.00 10.94 0.81
CA HIS A 74 -11.00 9.80 1.72
C HIS A 74 -12.04 8.72 1.39
N ARG A 75 -12.91 8.92 0.38
CA ARG A 75 -13.96 7.95 0.06
C ARG A 75 -13.34 6.60 -0.33
N LEU A 76 -13.95 5.53 0.18
CA LEU A 76 -13.47 4.18 -0.07
C LEU A 76 -13.44 3.83 -1.57
N ALA A 77 -14.43 4.31 -2.33
CA ALA A 77 -14.48 4.13 -3.79
C ALA A 77 -13.26 4.75 -4.49
N ILE A 78 -12.92 6.00 -4.16
CA ILE A 78 -11.73 6.68 -4.71
C ILE A 78 -10.45 5.93 -4.33
N ARG A 79 -10.32 5.50 -3.07
CA ARG A 79 -9.15 4.71 -2.64
C ARG A 79 -9.02 3.39 -3.38
N HIS A 80 -10.14 2.72 -3.63
CA HIS A 80 -10.16 1.48 -4.38
C HIS A 80 -9.65 1.72 -5.80
N GLU A 81 -10.20 2.71 -6.50
CA GLU A 81 -9.78 3.09 -7.87
C GLU A 81 -8.30 3.45 -7.93
N VAL A 82 -7.80 4.26 -6.99
CA VAL A 82 -6.38 4.63 -6.89
C VAL A 82 -5.50 3.39 -6.64
N THR A 83 -5.96 2.45 -5.81
CA THR A 83 -5.22 1.21 -5.53
C THR A 83 -5.17 0.30 -6.76
N GLU A 84 -6.28 0.13 -7.47
CA GLU A 84 -6.34 -0.64 -8.72
C GLU A 84 -5.43 -0.04 -9.79
N GLN A 85 -5.51 1.28 -9.99
CA GLN A 85 -4.67 1.97 -10.95
C GLN A 85 -3.17 1.86 -10.61
N ALA A 86 -2.81 2.00 -9.33
CA ALA A 86 -1.44 1.80 -8.88
C ALA A 86 -0.97 0.36 -9.15
N LEU A 87 -1.80 -0.64 -8.86
CA LEU A 87 -1.49 -2.04 -9.14
C LEU A 87 -1.26 -2.31 -10.62
N ASP A 88 -2.07 -1.73 -11.51
CA ASP A 88 -1.92 -1.89 -12.95
C ASP A 88 -0.62 -1.27 -13.47
N VAL A 89 -0.27 -0.07 -13.00
CA VAL A 89 1.00 0.58 -13.32
C VAL A 89 2.18 -0.28 -12.87
N LEU A 90 2.15 -0.74 -11.61
CA LEU A 90 3.21 -1.56 -11.06
C LEU A 90 3.36 -2.88 -11.82
N ALA A 91 2.24 -3.52 -12.18
CA ALA A 91 2.25 -4.76 -12.96
C ALA A 91 2.90 -4.53 -14.34
N GLY A 92 2.58 -3.41 -15.00
CA GLY A 92 3.20 -3.01 -16.27
C GLY A 92 4.71 -2.81 -16.16
N LEU A 93 5.19 -2.16 -15.11
CA LEU A 93 6.62 -1.99 -14.85
C LEU A 93 7.34 -3.33 -14.65
N ARG A 94 6.71 -4.27 -13.92
CA ARG A 94 7.29 -5.59 -13.67
C ARG A 94 7.30 -6.49 -14.89
N ALA A 95 6.30 -6.40 -15.77
CA ALA A 95 6.28 -7.14 -17.02
C ALA A 95 7.49 -6.82 -17.92
N GLY A 96 8.08 -5.62 -17.81
CA GLY A 96 9.28 -5.21 -18.54
C GLY A 96 10.60 -5.35 -17.78
N SER A 97 10.60 -5.90 -16.56
CA SER A 97 11.79 -6.03 -15.71
C SER A 97 12.43 -7.43 -15.84
N GLU A 98 13.77 -7.51 -15.74
CA GLU A 98 14.46 -8.81 -15.68
C GLU A 98 14.50 -9.35 -14.25
N GLY A 99 13.97 -10.56 -14.06
CA GLY A 99 14.08 -11.33 -12.82
C GLY A 99 12.96 -11.10 -11.79
N PRO A 100 12.70 -12.09 -10.92
CA PRO A 100 11.69 -11.96 -9.87
C PRO A 100 12.17 -10.98 -8.79
N LEU A 101 11.26 -10.15 -8.28
CA LEU A 101 11.48 -9.44 -7.03
C LEU A 101 11.33 -10.40 -5.86
N ASP A 102 12.26 -10.35 -4.91
CA ASP A 102 12.02 -10.94 -3.60
C ASP A 102 11.01 -10.06 -2.85
N LEU A 103 9.81 -10.61 -2.69
CA LEU A 103 8.68 -9.98 -2.01
C LEU A 103 8.27 -10.81 -0.80
N SER A 104 9.23 -11.48 -0.15
CA SER A 104 9.02 -12.20 1.10
C SER A 104 8.55 -11.28 2.24
N PRO A 105 7.85 -11.81 3.26
CA PRO A 105 7.45 -11.03 4.44
C PRO A 105 8.63 -10.31 5.11
N GLU A 106 9.82 -10.92 5.12
CA GLU A 106 11.04 -10.36 5.70
C GLU A 106 11.49 -9.10 4.96
N VAL A 107 11.42 -9.11 3.63
CA VAL A 107 11.73 -7.95 2.79
C VAL A 107 10.71 -6.83 3.02
N TYR A 108 9.42 -7.16 3.10
CA TYR A 108 8.39 -6.18 3.47
C TYR A 108 8.65 -5.55 4.84
N ALA A 109 8.91 -6.35 5.86
CA ALA A 109 9.24 -5.85 7.20
C ALA A 109 10.48 -4.95 7.19
N SER A 110 11.51 -5.30 6.43
CA SER A 110 12.72 -4.48 6.29
C SER A 110 12.48 -3.16 5.56
N LEU A 111 11.61 -3.13 4.54
CA LEU A 111 11.36 -1.95 3.72
C LEU A 111 10.35 -0.99 4.34
N LEU A 112 9.43 -1.51 5.17
CA LEU A 112 8.43 -0.71 5.88
C LEU A 112 8.95 -0.17 7.23
N ASP A 113 10.17 -0.54 7.62
CA ASP A 113 10.83 -0.15 8.87
C ASP A 113 9.92 -0.32 10.10
N ASP A 114 9.32 -1.51 10.24
CA ASP A 114 8.66 -1.88 11.48
C ASP A 114 9.78 -2.23 12.48
N LYS A 115 10.24 -1.23 13.24
CA LYS A 115 11.27 -1.40 14.28
C LYS A 115 10.96 -2.65 15.10
N ARG A 116 11.74 -3.73 14.90
CA ARG A 116 11.70 -4.92 15.75
C ARG A 116 12.05 -4.48 17.18
N PRO A 117 11.23 -4.72 18.21
CA PRO A 117 11.79 -5.20 19.44
C PRO A 117 12.15 -6.67 19.19
N SER A 118 13.41 -7.04 19.43
CA SER A 118 13.76 -8.44 19.63
C SER A 118 12.89 -8.98 20.77
N VAL A 119 12.06 -9.97 20.48
CA VAL A 119 11.51 -10.82 21.52
C VAL A 119 12.58 -11.89 21.75
N ASP A 120 13.57 -11.53 22.56
CA ASP A 120 14.29 -12.55 23.32
C ASP A 120 13.44 -12.83 24.56
N ALA A 121 12.98 -14.08 24.61
CA ALA A 121 12.34 -14.71 25.76
C ALA A 121 13.40 -15.20 26.76
#